data_AF-A0A1E1WQM4-F1
#
_entry.id   AF-A0A1E1WQM4-F1
#
_cell.length_a   1.000
_cell.length_b   1.000
_cell.length_c   1.000
_cell.angle_alpha   90.00
_cell.angle_beta   90.00
_cell.angle_gamma   90.00
#
_symmetry.space_group_name_H-M   'P 1'
#
loop_
_entity.id
_entity.type
_entity.pdbx_description
1 polymer ?
#
loop_
_entity_poly.entity_id
_entity_poly.type
_entity_poly.pdbx_seq_one_letter_code
_entity_poly.pdbx_strand_id
1 'polypeptide(L)'
;YSYIWDLTSSGPMWGTLVTKNAEVCEESWWWNLLYVQNYFGFEDMCAPQTHQLALDMQLTILGGIIVWAVQSGHIVSKFILPALHILAGYSRYTYFRDHRLTLLAY
;
A
#
# COMPACT_ATOMS: atom_id res chain seq x y z
N TYR A 1 -13.33 7.25 -9.46
CA TYR A 1 -13.42 7.05 -10.93
C TYR A 1 -14.22 5.79 -11.27
N SER A 2 -14.26 4.77 -10.41
CA SER A 2 -15.02 3.54 -10.64
C SER A 2 -16.54 3.70 -10.49
N TYR A 3 -17.04 4.71 -9.76
CA TYR A 3 -18.50 4.93 -9.65
C TYR A 3 -19.19 5.22 -11.01
N ILE A 4 -18.45 5.81 -11.97
CA ILE A 4 -18.98 6.12 -13.31
C ILE A 4 -19.12 4.84 -14.16
N TRP A 5 -18.37 3.78 -13.80
CA TRP A 5 -18.35 2.57 -14.61
C TRP A 5 -19.72 1.91 -14.61
N ASP A 6 -20.47 1.94 -13.49
CA ASP A 6 -21.82 1.37 -13.43
C ASP A 6 -22.78 1.96 -14.49
N LEU A 7 -22.57 3.22 -14.88
CA LEU A 7 -23.37 3.96 -15.87
C LEU A 7 -22.93 3.75 -17.33
N THR A 8 -21.81 3.05 -17.57
CA THR A 8 -21.14 3.05 -18.89
C THR A 8 -21.50 1.84 -19.76
N SER A 9 -21.85 0.70 -19.16
CA SER A 9 -22.26 -0.52 -19.89
C SER A 9 -23.00 -1.47 -18.95
N SER A 10 -23.49 -2.59 -19.48
CA SER A 10 -24.12 -3.66 -18.70
C SER A 10 -23.69 -5.02 -19.24
N GLY A 11 -23.28 -5.93 -18.36
CA GLY A 11 -22.83 -7.28 -18.72
C GLY A 11 -23.21 -8.32 -17.66
N PRO A 12 -23.03 -9.62 -17.96
CA PRO A 12 -23.49 -10.71 -17.09
C PRO A 12 -22.79 -10.75 -15.72
N MET A 13 -21.58 -10.19 -15.59
CA MET A 13 -20.82 -10.08 -14.35
C MET A 13 -20.82 -8.64 -13.77
N TRP A 14 -21.61 -7.74 -14.33
CA TRP A 14 -21.55 -6.31 -14.02
C TRP A 14 -22.05 -6.00 -12.60
N GLY A 15 -23.20 -6.57 -12.22
CA GLY A 15 -23.78 -6.36 -10.90
C GLY A 15 -22.92 -6.87 -9.74
N THR A 16 -22.18 -7.96 -9.95
CA THR A 16 -21.39 -8.59 -8.89
C THR A 16 -19.98 -8.02 -8.76
N LEU A 17 -19.39 -7.52 -9.85
CA LEU A 17 -18.02 -7.04 -9.86
C LEU A 17 -17.91 -5.51 -9.97
N VAL A 18 -18.66 -4.90 -10.89
CA VAL A 18 -18.57 -3.46 -11.18
C VAL A 18 -19.42 -2.66 -10.20
N THR A 19 -20.69 -3.04 -10.03
CA THR A 19 -21.61 -2.34 -9.11
C THR A 19 -21.14 -2.47 -7.66
N LYS A 20 -20.70 -3.66 -7.23
CA LYS A 20 -20.09 -3.85 -5.90
C LYS A 20 -18.84 -2.96 -5.68
N ASN A 21 -17.94 -2.87 -6.66
CA ASN A 21 -16.77 -1.98 -6.55
C ASN A 21 -17.15 -0.50 -6.60
N ALA A 22 -18.24 -0.14 -7.28
CA ALA A 22 -18.75 1.22 -7.31
C ALA A 22 -19.28 1.64 -5.93
N GLU A 23 -20.06 0.78 -5.27
CA GLU A 23 -20.57 0.99 -3.90
C GLU A 23 -19.44 1.18 -2.89
N VAL A 24 -18.45 0.27 -2.87
CA VAL A 24 -17.26 0.39 -2.01
C VAL A 24 -16.50 1.69 -2.30
N CYS A 25 -16.42 2.10 -3.56
CA CYS A 25 -15.75 3.34 -3.90
C CYS A 25 -16.52 4.60 -3.48
N GLU A 26 -17.85 4.57 -3.46
CA GLU A 26 -18.65 5.70 -2.97
C GLU A 26 -18.38 5.97 -1.48
N GLU A 27 -18.17 4.94 -0.68
CA GLU A 27 -17.86 5.07 0.75
C GLU A 27 -16.37 5.41 0.98
N SER A 28 -15.47 4.83 0.18
CA SER A 28 -14.03 4.79 0.44
C SER A 28 -13.16 5.61 -0.53
N TRP A 29 -13.74 6.42 -1.44
CA TRP A 29 -12.97 7.19 -2.43
C TRP A 29 -11.96 8.16 -1.78
N TRP A 30 -12.33 8.74 -0.64
CA TRP A 30 -11.52 9.74 0.05
C TRP A 30 -10.25 9.13 0.66
N TRP A 31 -10.28 7.84 1.06
CA TRP A 31 -9.09 7.11 1.48
C TRP A 31 -8.06 6.99 0.36
N ASN A 32 -8.55 6.74 -0.86
CA ASN A 32 -7.70 6.64 -2.03
C ASN A 32 -7.09 8.00 -2.42
N LEU A 33 -7.84 9.08 -2.22
CA LEU A 33 -7.36 10.45 -2.47
C LEU A 33 -6.28 10.87 -1.46
N LEU A 34 -6.45 10.51 -0.19
CA LEU A 34 -5.50 10.82 0.87
C LEU A 34 -4.30 9.85 0.92
N TYR A 35 -4.22 8.89 -0.01
CA TYR A 35 -3.18 7.86 -0.03
C TYR A 35 -3.09 7.02 1.26
N VAL A 36 -4.22 6.85 1.97
CA VAL A 36 -4.30 6.07 3.24
C VAL A 36 -4.90 4.68 3.06
N GLN A 37 -5.24 4.31 1.81
CA GLN A 37 -5.87 3.04 1.51
C GLN A 37 -5.06 1.83 2.00
N ASN A 38 -3.73 1.91 2.11
CA ASN A 38 -2.85 0.84 2.61
C ASN A 38 -3.21 0.31 4.02
N TYR A 39 -3.95 1.06 4.83
CA TYR A 39 -4.38 0.60 6.17
C TYR A 39 -5.62 -0.30 6.15
N PHE A 40 -6.40 -0.23 5.07
CA PHE A 40 -7.62 -1.00 4.89
C PHE A 40 -7.32 -2.23 4.04
N GLY A 41 -8.02 -3.33 4.28
CA GLY A 41 -7.83 -4.56 3.50
C GLY A 41 -8.12 -4.34 2.01
N PHE A 42 -7.59 -5.20 1.14
CA PHE A 42 -7.82 -5.12 -0.31
C PHE A 42 -9.30 -5.15 -0.71
N GLU A 43 -10.18 -5.69 0.13
CA GLU A 43 -11.61 -5.81 -0.12
C GLU A 43 -12.35 -4.46 -0.04
N ASP A 44 -11.84 -3.51 0.75
CA ASP A 44 -12.46 -2.18 0.94
C ASP A 44 -11.82 -1.10 0.04
N MET A 45 -10.93 -1.52 -0.86
CA MET A 45 -10.22 -0.61 -1.76
C MET A 45 -10.99 -0.37 -3.05
N CYS A 46 -11.33 0.89 -3.29
CA CYS A 46 -11.88 1.34 -4.58
C CYS A 46 -10.97 0.99 -5.78
N ALA A 47 -9.64 1.00 -5.58
CA ALA A 47 -8.66 1.01 -6.64
C ALA A 47 -7.38 0.23 -6.24
N PRO A 48 -7.39 -1.10 -6.24
CA PRO A 48 -6.27 -1.92 -5.75
C PRO A 48 -4.94 -1.63 -6.46
N GLN A 49 -4.97 -1.29 -7.75
CA GLN A 49 -3.78 -0.94 -8.52
C GLN A 49 -3.10 0.35 -8.04
N THR A 50 -3.81 1.23 -7.32
CA THR A 50 -3.22 2.46 -6.74
C THR A 50 -2.60 2.23 -5.37
N HIS A 51 -2.73 1.03 -4.80
CA HIS A 51 -2.11 0.67 -3.52
C HIS A 51 -0.60 0.92 -3.53
N GLN A 52 0.10 0.56 -4.61
CA GLN A 52 1.53 0.80 -4.73
C GLN A 52 1.85 2.29 -4.72
N LEU A 53 1.03 3.11 -5.38
CA LEU A 53 1.23 4.55 -5.44
C LEU A 53 1.07 5.21 -4.06
N ALA A 54 0.14 4.73 -3.23
CA ALA A 54 0.00 5.16 -1.84
C ALA A 54 1.24 4.85 -0.99
N LEU A 55 1.76 3.64 -1.11
CA LEU A 55 3.00 3.25 -0.43
C LEU A 55 4.17 4.14 -0.84
N ASP A 56 4.34 4.38 -2.14
CA ASP A 56 5.45 5.17 -2.68
C ASP A 56 5.39 6.62 -2.17
N MET A 57 4.21 7.23 -2.09
CA MET A 57 4.02 8.57 -1.51
C MET A 57 4.41 8.61 -0.03
N GLN A 58 3.93 7.65 0.78
CA GLN A 58 4.25 7.58 2.21
C GLN A 58 5.74 7.38 2.45
N LEU A 59 6.38 6.48 1.69
CA LEU A 59 7.82 6.24 1.77
C LEU A 59 8.64 7.45 1.30
N THR A 60 8.16 8.21 0.31
CA THR A 60 8.83 9.43 -0.14
C THR A 60 8.81 10.51 0.95
N ILE A 61 7.67 10.70 1.64
CA ILE A 61 7.56 11.62 2.77
C ILE A 61 8.49 11.20 3.92
N LEU A 62 8.44 9.92 4.32
CA LEU A 62 9.30 9.38 5.37
C LEU A 62 10.78 9.48 5.00
N GLY A 63 11.14 9.18 3.75
CA GLY A 63 12.49 9.31 3.23
C GLY A 63 13.00 10.74 3.32
N GLY A 64 12.18 11.74 2.94
CA GLY A 64 12.51 13.15 3.10
C GLY A 64 12.76 13.56 4.55
N ILE A 65 11.92 13.09 5.48
CA ILE A 65 12.10 13.33 6.93
C ILE A 65 13.41 12.71 7.42
N ILE A 66 13.72 11.48 7.01
CA ILE A 66 14.96 10.79 7.38
C ILE A 66 16.17 11.56 6.85
N VAL A 67 16.16 11.98 5.58
CA VAL A 67 17.25 12.76 4.99
C VAL A 67 17.45 14.09 5.72
N TRP A 68 16.36 14.80 6.02
CA TRP A 68 16.42 16.04 6.79
C TRP A 68 16.97 15.81 8.22
N ALA A 69 16.57 14.72 8.88
CA ALA A 69 17.06 14.34 10.21
C ALA A 69 18.56 13.96 10.20
N VAL A 70 19.03 13.30 9.13
CA VAL A 70 20.45 12.99 8.92
C VAL A 70 21.27 14.25 8.79
N GLN A 71 20.79 15.22 8.01
CA GLN A 71 21.50 16.46 7.70
C GLN A 71 21.57 17.43 8.89
N SER A 72 20.60 17.37 9.81
CA SER A 72 20.51 18.30 10.96
C SER A 72 21.50 18.01 12.10
N GLY A 73 22.31 16.95 11.99
CA GLY A 73 23.42 16.69 12.92
C GLY A 73 23.01 15.97 14.20
N HIS A 74 22.81 14.65 14.11
CA HIS A 74 22.65 13.79 15.29
C HIS A 74 23.45 12.49 15.14
N ILE A 75 24.27 12.15 16.14
CA ILE A 75 24.91 10.83 16.29
C ILE A 75 23.88 9.69 16.21
N VAL A 76 22.65 9.96 16.65
CA VAL A 76 21.48 9.07 16.55
C VAL A 76 21.18 8.68 15.10
N SER A 77 21.35 9.59 14.13
CA SER A 77 21.11 9.29 12.71
C SER A 77 22.05 8.23 12.15
N LYS A 78 23.28 8.12 12.66
CA LYS A 78 24.23 7.08 12.26
C LYS A 78 23.76 5.69 12.68
N PHE A 79 22.93 5.60 13.71
CA PHE A 79 22.33 4.35 14.17
C PHE A 79 20.95 4.09 13.56
N ILE A 80 20.20 5.13 13.19
CA ILE A 80 18.86 4.99 12.58
C ILE A 80 18.90 4.22 11.26
N LEU A 81 19.79 4.60 10.33
CA LEU A 81 19.89 3.94 9.01
C LEU A 81 20.22 2.44 9.10
N PRO A 82 21.28 1.99 9.81
CA PRO A 82 21.57 0.56 9.93
C PRO A 82 20.47 -0.18 10.69
N ALA A 83 19.87 0.43 11.71
CA ALA A 83 18.73 -0.17 12.41
C ALA A 83 17.55 -0.39 11.46
N LEU A 84 17.20 0.59 10.63
CA LEU A 84 16.14 0.49 9.63
C LEU A 84 16.41 -0.63 8.62
N HIS A 85 17.64 -0.74 8.11
CA HIS A 85 18.03 -1.80 7.17
C HIS A 85 17.97 -3.18 7.81
N ILE A 86 18.43 -3.32 9.07
CA ILE A 86 18.36 -4.58 9.81
C ILE A 86 16.89 -4.96 10.06
N LEU A 87 16.05 -4.02 10.48
CA LEU A 87 14.61 -4.26 10.68
C LEU A 87 13.91 -4.66 9.39
N ALA A 88 14.20 -3.99 8.28
CA ALA A 88 13.63 -4.33 6.97
C ALA A 88 14.09 -5.71 6.47
N GLY A 89 15.38 -6.04 6.68
CA GLY A 89 15.91 -7.37 6.37
C GLY A 89 15.29 -8.46 7.23
N TYR A 90 15.13 -8.19 8.53
CA TYR A 90 14.51 -9.09 9.49
C TYR A 90 13.03 -9.33 9.16
N SER A 91 12.24 -8.27 8.92
CA SER A 91 10.82 -8.39 8.59
C SER A 91 10.61 -9.15 7.27
N ARG A 92 11.43 -8.88 6.26
CA ARG A 92 11.41 -9.64 5.00
C ARG A 92 11.74 -11.10 5.25
N TYR A 93 12.77 -11.38 6.05
CA TYR A 93 13.18 -12.74 6.38
C TYR A 93 12.08 -13.51 7.12
N THR A 94 11.45 -12.92 8.14
CA THR A 94 10.37 -13.56 8.89
C THR A 94 9.16 -13.80 8.00
N TYR A 95 8.75 -12.80 7.21
CA TYR A 95 7.66 -12.96 6.25
C TYR A 95 7.92 -14.09 5.26
N PHE A 96 9.14 -14.16 4.72
CA PHE A 96 9.55 -15.21 3.78
C PHE A 96 9.58 -16.59 4.43
N ARG A 97 10.03 -16.67 5.70
CA ARG A 97 10.05 -17.91 6.49
C ARG A 97 8.64 -18.41 6.78
N ASP A 98 7.74 -17.52 7.17
CA ASP A 98 6.37 -17.86 7.56
C ASP A 98 5.55 -18.32 6.34
N HIS A 99 5.73 -17.67 5.19
CA HIS A 99 5.02 -18.01 3.94
C HIS A 99 5.66 -19.15 3.13
N ARG A 100 6.72 -19.81 3.63
CA ARG A 100 7.38 -21.00 3.03
C ARG A 100 7.60 -20.95 1.51
N LEU A 101 7.92 -19.78 0.94
CA LEU A 101 8.06 -19.57 -0.51
C LEU A 101 9.29 -20.26 -1.15
N THR A 102 10.07 -21.04 -0.40
CA THR A 102 11.24 -21.80 -0.88
C THR A 102 11.04 -23.32 -1.00
N LEU A 103 9.84 -23.86 -0.76
CA LEU A 103 9.60 -25.32 -0.80
C LEU A 103 8.56 -25.78 -1.85
N LEU A 104 8.13 -24.91 -2.77
CA LEU A 104 7.29 -25.26 -3.92
C LEU A 104 8.06 -25.14 -5.25
N ALA A 105 9.35 -25.46 -5.23
CA ALA A 105 10.17 -25.64 -6.43
C ALA A 105 10.78 -27.07 -6.50
N TYR A 106 10.09 -28.04 -5.89
CA TYR A 106 10.22 -29.46 -6.18
C TYR A 106 8.83 -30.11 -6.12
#